data_AF-A0A4Z1CNZ9-F1
#
_entry.id   AF-A0A4Z1CNZ9-F1
#
_cell.length_a   1.000
_cell.length_b   1.000
_cell.length_c   1.000
_cell.angle_alpha   90.00
_cell.angle_beta   90.00
_cell.angle_gamma   90.00
#
_symmetry.space_group_name_H-M   'P 1'
#
loop_
_entity.id
_entity.type
_entity.pdbx_description
1 polymer ?
#
loop_
_entity_poly.entity_id
_entity_poly.type
_entity_poly.pdbx_seq_one_letter_code
_entity_poly.pdbx_strand_id
1 'polypeptide(L)'
;MDVEGDRASVQIGGADLSQLVGRNGEVLEALQELTRLAVYRETGERSRLMLDVGGHRAEQRTRLVAIAEKSIAAVRESGESVSLEPMSAFERKVVHDAVAAAGLTSESEGAEPKRYVVILPA
;
A
#
# COMPACT_ATOMS: atom_id res chain seq x y z
N MET A 1 -12.15 -11.16 -11.93
CA MET A 1 -12.01 -11.01 -10.48
C MET A 1 -11.12 -12.14 -10.02
N ASP A 2 -10.09 -11.79 -9.27
CA ASP A 2 -9.18 -12.76 -8.64
C ASP A 2 -9.36 -12.70 -7.13
N VAL A 3 -9.08 -13.78 -6.40
CA VAL A 3 -9.23 -13.83 -4.94
C VAL A 3 -7.86 -14.10 -4.32
N GLU A 4 -7.25 -13.05 -3.77
CA GLU A 4 -5.94 -13.15 -3.12
C GLU A 4 -6.11 -13.04 -1.60
N GLY A 5 -5.85 -14.13 -0.88
CA GLY A 5 -5.92 -14.16 0.59
C GLY A 5 -7.25 -13.69 1.17
N ASP A 6 -8.37 -14.17 0.61
CA ASP A 6 -9.75 -13.81 0.99
C ASP A 6 -10.17 -12.37 0.63
N ARG A 7 -9.48 -11.75 -0.35
CA ARG A 7 -9.82 -10.44 -0.89
C ARG A 7 -10.18 -10.53 -2.36
N ALA A 8 -11.37 -10.04 -2.71
CA ALA A 8 -11.74 -9.82 -4.10
C ALA A 8 -10.86 -8.72 -4.72
N SER A 9 -10.11 -9.06 -5.75
CA SER A 9 -9.36 -8.12 -6.59
C SER A 9 -10.20 -7.70 -7.79
N VAL A 10 -10.42 -6.40 -7.91
CA VAL A 10 -11.20 -5.76 -8.98
C VAL A 10 -10.27 -4.89 -9.78
N GLN A 11 -10.17 -5.16 -11.08
CA GLN A 11 -9.35 -4.40 -12.01
C GLN A 11 -10.22 -3.51 -12.90
N ILE A 12 -9.84 -2.24 -13.00
CA ILE A 12 -10.37 -1.30 -13.99
C ILE A 12 -9.37 -1.25 -15.15
N GLY A 13 -9.81 -1.75 -16.31
CA GLY A 13 -9.08 -1.68 -17.57
C GLY A 13 -9.74 -0.71 -18.54
N GLY A 14 -8.99 -0.23 -19.54
CA GLY A 14 -9.47 0.74 -20.53
C GLY A 14 -8.36 1.67 -21.01
N ALA A 15 -8.70 2.60 -21.89
CA ALA A 15 -7.83 3.70 -22.29
C ALA A 15 -7.94 4.86 -21.28
N ASP A 16 -6.90 5.70 -21.19
CA ASP A 16 -6.88 6.96 -20.44
C ASP A 16 -7.27 6.86 -18.94
N LEU A 17 -6.69 5.90 -18.24
CA LEU A 17 -6.98 5.63 -16.83
C LEU A 17 -6.22 6.52 -15.83
N SER A 18 -5.34 7.40 -16.29
CA SER A 18 -4.45 8.20 -15.42
C SER A 18 -5.22 9.07 -14.43
N GLN A 19 -6.40 9.57 -14.81
CA GLN A 19 -7.27 10.35 -13.94
C GLN A 19 -7.90 9.52 -12.82
N LEU A 20 -8.12 8.22 -13.05
CA LEU A 20 -8.65 7.29 -12.03
C LEU A 20 -7.58 6.86 -11.03
N VAL A 21 -6.30 7.02 -11.37
CA VAL A 21 -5.20 6.91 -10.42
C VAL A 21 -5.07 8.20 -9.61
N GLY A 22 -5.07 9.35 -10.27
CA GLY A 22 -4.85 10.65 -9.65
C GLY A 22 -3.39 10.87 -9.24
N ARG A 23 -3.12 11.98 -8.53
CA ARG A 23 -1.75 12.28 -8.07
C ARG A 23 -1.39 11.32 -6.93
N ASN A 24 -0.28 10.62 -7.06
CA ASN A 24 0.20 9.65 -6.08
C ASN A 24 -0.85 8.59 -5.67
N GLY A 25 -1.80 8.26 -6.55
CA GLY A 25 -2.83 7.26 -6.28
C GLY A 25 -4.02 7.74 -5.43
N GLU A 26 -4.14 9.05 -5.15
CA GLU A 26 -5.19 9.58 -4.26
C GLU A 26 -6.61 9.30 -4.75
N VAL A 27 -6.84 9.34 -6.07
CA VAL A 27 -8.17 9.07 -6.66
C VAL A 27 -8.47 7.59 -6.59
N LEU A 28 -7.48 6.73 -6.85
CA LEU A 28 -7.63 5.28 -6.69
C LEU A 28 -8.00 4.89 -5.25
N GLU A 29 -7.38 5.52 -4.25
CA GLU A 29 -7.73 5.28 -2.85
C GLU A 29 -9.16 5.77 -2.52
N ALA A 30 -9.57 6.93 -3.03
CA ALA A 30 -10.94 7.42 -2.86
C ALA A 30 -11.97 6.47 -3.51
N LEU A 31 -11.70 6.00 -4.74
CA LEU A 31 -12.55 5.03 -5.44
C LEU A 31 -12.64 3.70 -4.69
N GLN A 32 -11.52 3.21 -4.14
CA GLN A 32 -11.51 2.00 -3.33
C GLN A 32 -12.42 2.14 -2.11
N GLU A 33 -12.34 3.24 -1.38
CA GLU A 33 -13.16 3.46 -0.19
C GLU A 33 -14.64 3.61 -0.53
N LEU A 34 -14.97 4.41 -1.55
CA LEU A 34 -16.35 4.55 -2.03
C LEU A 34 -16.94 3.20 -2.46
N THR A 35 -16.15 2.36 -3.12
CA THR A 35 -16.59 1.02 -3.55
C THR A 35 -16.85 0.11 -2.35
N ARG A 36 -15.97 0.11 -1.34
CA ARG A 36 -16.18 -0.66 -0.10
C ARG A 36 -17.44 -0.19 0.64
N LEU A 37 -17.67 1.11 0.73
CA LEU A 37 -18.87 1.68 1.34
C LEU A 37 -20.15 1.30 0.57
N ALA A 38 -20.10 1.29 -0.77
CA ALA A 38 -21.22 0.85 -1.59
C ALA A 38 -21.56 -0.63 -1.34
N VAL A 39 -20.55 -1.51 -1.29
CA VAL A 39 -20.75 -2.92 -0.97
C VAL A 39 -21.30 -3.11 0.44
N TYR A 40 -20.76 -2.39 1.43
CA TYR A 40 -21.26 -2.44 2.81
C TYR A 40 -22.71 -1.99 2.90
N ARG A 41 -23.08 -0.91 2.22
CA ARG A 41 -24.46 -0.40 2.20
C ARG A 41 -25.46 -1.43 1.64
N GLU A 42 -25.06 -2.18 0.62
CA GLU A 42 -25.94 -3.16 -0.04
C GLU A 42 -26.01 -4.49 0.72
N THR A 43 -24.87 -4.94 1.27
CA THR A 43 -24.75 -6.30 1.83
C THR A 43 -24.78 -6.36 3.35
N GLY A 44 -24.55 -5.23 4.04
CA GLY A 44 -24.30 -5.19 5.48
C GLY A 44 -22.93 -5.72 5.91
N GLU A 45 -22.14 -6.27 4.98
CA GLU A 45 -20.86 -6.90 5.24
C GLU A 45 -19.69 -6.01 4.82
N ARG A 46 -18.63 -5.98 5.65
CA ARG A 46 -17.43 -5.19 5.32
C ARG A 46 -16.62 -5.90 4.25
N SER A 47 -16.57 -5.30 3.07
CA SER A 47 -15.75 -5.83 1.98
C SER A 47 -14.26 -5.57 2.20
N ARG A 48 -13.46 -6.62 1.99
CA ARG A 48 -12.00 -6.53 1.94
C ARG A 48 -11.47 -6.33 0.51
N LEU A 49 -12.34 -5.97 -0.44
CA LEU A 49 -11.97 -5.82 -1.85
C LEU A 49 -10.79 -4.86 -2.03
N MET A 50 -10.02 -5.09 -3.08
CA MET A 50 -8.95 -4.23 -3.54
C MET A 50 -9.24 -3.78 -4.97
N LEU A 51 -9.15 -2.48 -5.21
CA LEU A 51 -9.32 -1.91 -6.54
C LEU A 51 -7.94 -1.63 -7.15
N ASP A 52 -7.71 -2.06 -8.38
CA ASP A 52 -6.54 -1.72 -9.16
C ASP A 52 -6.93 -1.06 -10.49
N VAL A 53 -6.14 -0.08 -10.92
CA VAL A 53 -6.38 0.69 -12.15
C VAL A 53 -5.16 0.54 -13.04
N GLY A 54 -5.34 -0.15 -14.17
CA GLY A 54 -4.28 -0.30 -15.17
C GLY A 54 -2.96 -0.89 -14.67
N GLY A 55 -2.96 -1.72 -13.61
CA GLY A 55 -1.74 -2.29 -13.04
C GLY A 55 -0.99 -1.38 -12.07
N HIS A 56 -1.51 -0.19 -11.75
CA HIS A 56 -0.84 0.80 -10.92
C HIS A 56 -0.38 0.26 -9.56
N ARG A 57 -1.20 -0.56 -8.89
CA ARG A 57 -0.82 -1.13 -7.58
C ARG A 57 0.34 -2.11 -7.69
N ALA A 58 0.41 -2.88 -8.79
CA ALA A 58 1.49 -3.82 -9.01
C ALA A 58 2.82 -3.07 -9.23
N GLU A 59 2.81 -2.05 -10.10
CA GLU A 59 3.97 -1.19 -10.33
C GLU A 59 4.45 -0.50 -9.04
N GLN A 60 3.51 0.08 -8.29
CA GLN A 60 3.81 0.75 -7.04
C GLN A 60 4.35 -0.21 -5.99
N ARG A 61 3.83 -1.44 -5.92
CA ARG A 61 4.35 -2.49 -5.04
C ARG A 61 5.81 -2.80 -5.36
N THR A 62 6.15 -3.03 -6.63
CA THR A 62 7.54 -3.30 -7.05
C THR A 62 8.48 -2.18 -6.64
N ARG A 63 8.06 -0.92 -6.84
CA ARG A 63 8.84 0.25 -6.43
C ARG A 63 9.07 0.30 -4.92
N LEU A 64 8.03 0.07 -4.13
CA LEU A 64 8.10 0.14 -2.67
C LEU A 64 8.92 -0.99 -2.06
N VAL A 65 8.85 -2.19 -2.62
CA VAL A 65 9.72 -3.30 -2.20
C VAL A 65 11.19 -2.93 -2.41
N ALA A 66 11.54 -2.35 -3.56
CA ALA A 66 12.91 -1.92 -3.82
C ALA A 66 13.38 -0.79 -2.87
N ILE A 67 12.47 0.10 -2.45
CA ILE A 67 12.76 1.12 -1.42
C ILE A 67 12.99 0.45 -0.07
N ALA A 68 12.10 -0.45 0.32
CA ALA A 68 12.19 -1.19 1.58
C ALA A 68 13.49 -1.98 1.68
N GLU A 69 13.88 -2.71 0.64
CA GLU A 69 15.13 -3.49 0.60
C GLU A 69 16.36 -2.62 0.80
N LYS A 70 16.42 -1.45 0.14
CA LYS A 70 17.52 -0.49 0.34
C LYS A 70 17.57 0.05 1.76
N SER A 71 16.43 0.41 2.32
CA SER A 71 16.35 0.92 3.70
C SER A 71 16.66 -0.16 4.74
N ILE A 72 16.26 -1.41 4.50
CA ILE A 72 16.62 -2.57 5.31
C ILE A 72 18.14 -2.77 5.31
N ALA A 73 18.79 -2.68 4.14
CA ALA A 73 20.25 -2.78 4.06
C ALA A 73 20.92 -1.65 4.86
N ALA A 74 20.43 -0.42 4.74
CA ALA A 74 20.95 0.72 5.49
C ALA A 74 20.81 0.54 7.00
N VAL A 75 19.64 0.11 7.50
CA VAL A 75 19.42 -0.18 8.93
C VAL A 75 20.35 -1.28 9.44
N ARG A 76 20.57 -2.34 8.65
CA ARG A 76 21.47 -3.44 9.02
C ARG A 76 22.94 -3.01 9.08
N GLU A 77 23.34 -2.08 8.22
CA GLU A 77 24.71 -1.55 8.18
C GLU A 77 24.96 -0.52 9.28
N SER A 78 24.03 0.41 9.50
CA SER A 78 24.18 1.49 10.47
C SER A 78 23.85 1.07 11.90
N GLY A 79 22.94 0.10 12.09
CA GLY A 79 22.35 -0.21 13.38
C GLY A 79 21.37 0.85 13.88
N GLU A 80 21.01 1.83 13.05
CA GLU A 80 20.10 2.92 13.38
C GLU A 80 18.77 2.78 12.62
N SER A 81 17.69 3.34 13.17
CA SER A 81 16.38 3.32 12.50
C SER A 81 16.36 4.21 11.26
N VAL A 82 15.54 3.84 10.28
CA VAL A 82 15.35 4.61 9.04
C VAL A 82 13.87 4.94 8.84
N SER A 83 13.56 6.23 8.73
CA SER A 83 12.24 6.74 8.40
C SER A 83 12.09 6.93 6.90
N LEU A 84 10.98 6.44 6.34
CA LEU A 84 10.64 6.61 4.92
C LEU A 84 9.81 7.88 4.68
N GLU A 85 9.62 8.21 3.41
CA GLU A 85 8.69 9.27 3.01
C GLU A 85 7.24 8.90 3.38
N PRO A 86 6.36 9.90 3.65
CA PRO A 86 4.94 9.65 3.85
C PRO A 86 4.29 8.91 2.69
N MET A 87 3.44 7.94 3.02
CA MET A 87 2.80 7.07 2.03
C MET A 87 1.42 6.59 2.52
N SER A 88 0.57 6.19 1.59
CA SER A 88 -0.79 5.72 1.87
C SER A 88 -0.80 4.42 2.67
N ALA A 89 -1.95 4.07 3.27
CA ALA A 89 -2.10 2.85 4.05
C ALA A 89 -1.76 1.57 3.27
N PHE A 90 -2.07 1.52 1.96
CA PHE A 90 -1.68 0.40 1.09
C PHE A 90 -0.16 0.30 0.98
N GLU A 91 0.50 1.42 0.70
CA GLU A 91 1.95 1.47 0.50
C GLU A 91 2.70 1.11 1.79
N ARG A 92 2.23 1.63 2.94
CA ARG A 92 2.75 1.25 4.25
C ARG A 92 2.65 -0.25 4.48
N LYS A 93 1.51 -0.87 4.11
CA LYS A 93 1.34 -2.33 4.25
C LYS A 93 2.36 -3.10 3.39
N VAL A 94 2.61 -2.67 2.15
CA VAL A 94 3.64 -3.28 1.29
C VAL A 94 5.02 -3.21 1.94
N VAL A 95 5.39 -2.05 2.49
CA VAL A 95 6.68 -1.89 3.17
C VAL A 95 6.76 -2.76 4.43
N HIS A 96 5.72 -2.75 5.28
CA HIS A 96 5.68 -3.58 6.48
C HIS A 96 5.84 -5.07 6.15
N ASP A 97 5.19 -5.55 5.09
CA ASP A 97 5.30 -6.94 4.64
C ASP A 97 6.74 -7.27 4.17
N ALA A 98 7.37 -6.36 3.42
CA ALA A 98 8.76 -6.53 2.98
C ALA A 98 9.75 -6.54 4.15
N VAL A 99 9.54 -5.64 5.13
CA VAL A 99 10.37 -5.56 6.35
C VAL A 99 10.23 -6.82 7.21
N ALA A 100 8.99 -7.29 7.42
CA ALA A 100 8.72 -8.51 8.18
C ALA A 100 9.33 -9.75 7.49
N ALA A 101 9.26 -9.83 6.15
CA ALA A 101 9.89 -10.91 5.40
C ALA A 101 11.42 -10.91 5.53
N ALA A 102 12.03 -9.75 5.75
CA ALA A 102 13.46 -9.62 6.06
C ALA A 102 13.81 -9.84 7.54
N GLY A 103 12.83 -10.19 8.40
CA GLY A 103 13.04 -10.47 9.82
C GLY A 103 13.29 -9.24 10.69
N LEU A 104 12.92 -8.04 10.21
CA LEU A 104 13.03 -6.79 10.95
C LEU A 104 11.65 -6.33 11.44
N THR A 105 11.64 -5.35 12.34
CA THR A 105 10.42 -4.71 12.83
C THR A 105 10.23 -3.35 12.16
N SER A 106 8.98 -2.97 11.92
CA SER A 106 8.65 -1.62 11.45
C SER A 106 7.41 -1.08 12.12
N GLU A 107 7.38 0.23 12.31
CA GLU A 107 6.29 0.96 12.92
C GLU A 107 5.78 2.04 11.98
N SER A 108 4.52 2.45 12.14
CA SER A 108 3.91 3.52 11.37
C SER A 108 3.71 4.75 12.23
N GLU A 109 4.44 5.81 11.94
CA GLU A 109 4.41 7.07 12.70
C GLU A 109 3.78 8.22 11.91
N GLY A 110 3.35 9.26 12.64
CA GLY A 110 2.64 10.41 12.09
C GLY A 110 1.13 10.17 11.93
N ALA A 111 0.46 11.16 11.33
CA ALA A 111 -0.97 11.13 11.05
C ALA A 111 -1.22 11.37 9.55
N GLU A 112 -2.25 10.74 9.00
CA GLU A 112 -2.68 10.97 7.62
C GLU A 112 -2.83 12.48 7.31
N PRO A 113 -2.33 12.97 6.16
CA PRO A 113 -1.66 12.25 5.07
C PRO A 113 -0.13 12.13 5.23
N LYS A 114 0.44 12.63 6.32
CA LYS A 114 1.90 12.64 6.58
C LYS A 114 2.38 11.40 7.34
N ARG A 115 1.63 10.30 7.25
CA ARG A 115 1.97 9.07 7.96
C ARG A 115 3.01 8.28 7.18
N TYR A 116 4.03 7.78 7.85
CA TYR A 116 5.18 7.11 7.24
C TYR A 116 5.57 5.84 8.00
N VAL A 117 6.45 5.03 7.42
CA VAL A 117 7.00 3.82 8.06
C VAL A 117 8.40 4.11 8.58
N VAL A 118 8.68 3.65 9.79
CA VAL A 118 10.00 3.60 10.40
C VAL A 118 10.44 2.14 10.48
N ILE A 119 11.62 1.84 9.95
CA ILE A 119 12.24 0.51 10.03
C ILE A 119 13.21 0.53 11.20
N LEU A 120 13.05 -0.42 12.11
CA LEU A 120 13.84 -0.53 13.33
C LEU A 120 14.97 -1.55 13.16
N PRO A 121 16.15 -1.34 13.78
CA PRO A 121 17.20 -2.34 13.84
C PRO A 121 16.75 -3.58 14.62
N ALA A 122 17.39 -4.72 14.35
CA ALA A 122 17.14 -6.00 15.01
C ALA A 122 17.76 -6.07 16.42
#